data_AF-A0A932DSB1-F1
#
_entry.id   AF-A0A932DSB1-F1
#
_cell.length_a   1.000
_cell.length_b   1.000
_cell.length_c   1.000
_cell.angle_alpha   90.00
_cell.angle_beta   90.00
_cell.angle_gamma   90.00
#
_symmetry.space_group_name_H-M   'P 1'
#
loop_
_entity.id
_entity.type
_entity.pdbx_description
1 polymer ?
#
loop_
_entity_poly.entity_id
_entity_poly.type
_entity_poly.pdbx_seq_one_letter_code
_entity_poly.pdbx_strand_id
1 'polypeptide(L)'
;MHKNTKLLPYQRREAYRRWRDGDRVTDLAKYYRVSRKTLYKVFHKAKLGALKRQCDIYRIPQQFTKPYRSQTNGQAERVIKTIKQLLRKHRFVTREERRRILYAIVRYYNHLRPHQSLGGISPFERLKRYIEETKVELRELRKNVTNA
;
A
#
# COMPACT_ATOMS: atom_id res chain seq x y z
N MET A 1 -8.82 -33.85 -0.57
CA MET A 1 -8.08 -33.25 0.57
C MET A 1 -6.64 -32.93 0.14
N HIS A 2 -6.17 -31.69 0.33
CA HIS A 2 -4.83 -31.30 -0.15
C HIS A 2 -3.73 -31.73 0.84
N LYS A 3 -2.74 -32.46 0.32
CA LYS A 3 -1.58 -33.11 0.98
C LYS A 3 -0.68 -32.21 1.85
N ASN A 4 -0.92 -30.89 1.87
CA ASN A 4 -0.10 -29.88 2.56
C ASN A 4 -0.83 -29.15 3.70
N THR A 5 -2.01 -29.64 4.10
CA THR A 5 -2.90 -28.90 5.00
C THR A 5 -2.71 -29.29 6.46
N LYS A 6 -1.63 -28.81 7.10
CA LYS A 6 -1.41 -28.99 8.56
C LYS A 6 -2.38 -28.21 9.46
N LEU A 7 -3.22 -27.34 8.89
CA LEU A 7 -4.18 -26.51 9.61
C LEU A 7 -5.53 -26.45 8.89
N LEU A 8 -6.61 -26.75 9.60
CA LEU A 8 -7.98 -26.63 9.13
C LEU A 8 -8.37 -25.16 8.89
N PRO A 9 -9.35 -24.87 8.02
CA PRO A 9 -9.76 -23.50 7.70
C PRO A 9 -10.10 -22.65 8.94
N TYR A 10 -10.78 -23.21 9.94
CA TYR A 10 -11.10 -22.50 11.18
C TYR A 10 -9.83 -22.21 12.00
N GLN A 11 -8.91 -23.17 12.12
CA GLN A 11 -7.64 -23.01 12.83
C GLN A 11 -6.77 -21.93 12.19
N ARG A 12 -6.82 -21.79 10.85
CA ARG A 12 -6.12 -20.70 10.15
C ARG A 12 -6.69 -19.32 10.51
N ARG A 13 -8.02 -19.21 10.58
CA ARG A 13 -8.71 -17.96 10.96
C ARG A 13 -8.40 -17.61 12.41
N GLU A 14 -8.45 -18.61 13.29
CA GLU A 14 -8.16 -18.46 14.71
C GLU A 14 -6.71 -18.09 14.97
N ALA A 15 -5.75 -18.80 14.37
CA ALA A 15 -4.33 -18.49 14.48
C ALA A 15 -4.02 -17.06 13.99
N TYR A 16 -4.65 -16.61 12.90
CA TYR A 16 -4.49 -15.25 12.41
C TYR A 16 -5.08 -14.20 13.36
N ARG A 17 -6.23 -14.50 13.99
CA ARG A 17 -6.85 -13.63 15.00
C ARG A 17 -5.94 -13.48 16.21
N ARG A 18 -5.52 -14.60 16.81
CA ARG A 18 -4.61 -14.63 17.97
C ARG A 18 -3.30 -13.90 17.68
N TRP A 19 -2.70 -14.11 16.52
CA TRP A 19 -1.49 -13.39 16.11
C TRP A 19 -1.71 -11.88 15.96
N ARG A 20 -2.88 -11.46 15.46
CA ARG A 20 -3.24 -10.04 15.36
C ARG A 20 -3.44 -9.40 16.74
N ASP A 21 -3.94 -10.17 17.70
CA ASP A 21 -4.23 -9.73 19.06
C ASP A 21 -2.97 -9.72 19.96
N GLY A 22 -1.84 -10.25 19.47
CA GLY A 22 -0.52 -10.10 20.11
C GLY A 22 0.21 -11.41 20.39
N ASP A 23 -0.42 -12.57 20.17
CA ASP A 23 0.22 -13.86 20.42
C ASP A 23 1.48 -14.03 19.54
N ARG A 24 2.57 -14.51 20.16
CA ARG A 24 3.82 -14.74 19.44
C ARG A 24 3.68 -15.93 18.50
N VAL A 25 4.26 -15.80 17.31
CA VAL A 25 4.30 -16.86 16.29
C VAL A 25 4.93 -18.15 16.81
N THR A 26 5.88 -18.05 17.74
CA THR A 26 6.54 -19.19 18.40
C THR A 26 5.55 -20.02 19.21
N ASP A 27 4.66 -19.37 19.93
CA ASP A 27 3.74 -20.02 20.86
C ASP A 27 2.60 -20.67 20.08
N LEU A 28 2.09 -19.97 19.05
CA LEU A 28 1.13 -20.51 18.09
C LEU A 28 1.69 -21.72 17.33
N ALA A 29 2.99 -21.69 16.95
CA ALA A 29 3.61 -22.81 16.24
C ALA A 29 3.65 -24.08 17.10
N LYS A 30 3.97 -23.93 18.39
CA LYS A 30 3.94 -25.02 19.37
C LYS A 30 2.51 -25.54 19.57
N TYR A 31 1.56 -24.64 19.84
CA TYR A 31 0.15 -24.98 20.10
C TYR A 31 -0.48 -25.77 18.94
N TYR A 32 -0.36 -25.27 17.72
CA TYR A 32 -0.93 -25.93 16.54
C TYR A 32 -0.04 -27.06 15.96
N ARG A 33 1.11 -27.35 16.59
CA ARG A 33 2.08 -28.37 16.13
C ARG A 33 2.49 -28.19 14.66
N VAL A 34 2.72 -26.94 14.26
CA VAL A 34 3.12 -26.60 12.89
C VAL A 34 4.41 -25.78 12.87
N SER A 35 5.11 -25.80 11.74
CA SER A 35 6.27 -24.92 11.57
C SER A 35 5.86 -23.45 11.57
N ARG A 36 6.73 -22.56 12.08
CA ARG A 36 6.57 -21.10 11.96
C ARG A 36 6.37 -20.68 10.50
N LYS A 37 7.05 -21.33 9.55
CA LYS A 37 6.91 -21.11 8.10
C LYS A 37 5.47 -21.36 7.62
N THR A 38 4.79 -22.38 8.15
CA THR A 38 3.37 -22.66 7.87
C THR A 38 2.50 -21.50 8.35
N LEU A 39 2.70 -21.02 9.58
CA LEU A 39 1.94 -19.89 10.12
C LEU A 39 2.18 -18.61 9.33
N TYR A 40 3.43 -18.28 8.97
CA TYR A 40 3.72 -17.12 8.13
C TYR A 40 3.00 -17.18 6.79
N LYS A 41 2.93 -18.35 6.13
CA LYS A 41 2.15 -18.53 4.90
C LYS A 41 0.66 -18.31 5.13
N VAL A 42 0.11 -18.80 6.24
CA VAL A 42 -1.30 -18.59 6.61
C VAL A 42 -1.58 -17.11 6.86
N PHE A 43 -0.75 -16.43 7.65
CA PHE A 43 -0.93 -15.02 7.98
C PHE A 43 -0.78 -14.13 6.75
N HIS A 44 0.17 -14.43 5.86
CA HIS A 44 0.32 -13.73 4.60
C HIS A 44 -0.96 -13.83 3.75
N LYS A 45 -1.51 -15.04 3.57
CA LYS A 45 -2.77 -15.23 2.84
C LYS A 45 -3.95 -14.53 3.52
N ALA A 46 -4.04 -14.58 4.84
CA ALA A 46 -5.09 -13.92 5.59
C ALA A 46 -5.03 -12.39 5.46
N LYS A 47 -3.82 -11.81 5.47
CA LYS A 47 -3.60 -10.38 5.24
C LYS A 47 -4.00 -9.94 3.84
N LEU A 48 -3.62 -10.70 2.81
CA LEU A 48 -4.05 -10.46 1.44
C LEU A 48 -5.57 -10.54 1.29
N GLY A 49 -6.20 -11.55 1.90
CA GLY A 49 -7.66 -11.67 1.92
C GLY A 49 -8.36 -10.52 2.66
N ALA A 50 -7.75 -9.99 3.73
CA ALA A 50 -8.27 -8.82 4.44
C ALA A 50 -8.21 -7.55 3.59
N LEU A 51 -7.10 -7.32 2.88
CA LEU A 51 -6.98 -6.20 1.94
C LEU A 51 -8.01 -6.31 0.81
N LYS A 52 -8.13 -7.50 0.19
CA LYS A 52 -9.11 -7.75 -0.87
C LYS A 52 -10.53 -7.40 -0.41
N ARG A 53 -10.95 -7.88 0.77
CA ARG A 53 -12.27 -7.56 1.34
C ARG A 53 -12.48 -6.05 1.53
N GLN A 54 -11.46 -5.31 1.97
CA GLN A 54 -11.57 -3.86 2.12
C GLN A 54 -11.75 -3.18 0.76
N CYS A 55 -10.95 -3.58 -0.24
CA CYS A 55 -11.12 -3.10 -1.62
C CYS A 55 -12.54 -3.38 -2.15
N ASP A 56 -13.08 -4.58 -1.90
CA ASP A 56 -14.44 -4.96 -2.31
C ASP A 56 -15.50 -4.06 -1.64
N ILE A 57 -15.36 -3.79 -0.33
CA ILE A 57 -16.27 -2.90 0.44
C ILE A 57 -16.26 -1.48 -0.12
N TYR A 58 -15.07 -0.92 -0.38
CA TYR A 58 -14.92 0.44 -0.90
C TYR A 58 -15.07 0.52 -2.43
N ARG A 59 -15.40 -0.59 -3.10
CA ARG A 59 -15.50 -0.69 -4.57
C ARG A 59 -14.23 -0.19 -5.29
N ILE A 60 -13.07 -0.45 -4.70
CA ILE A 60 -11.76 -0.11 -5.26
C ILE A 60 -11.23 -1.32 -6.04
N PRO A 61 -11.11 -1.26 -7.39
CA PRO A 61 -10.59 -2.36 -8.16
C PRO A 61 -9.10 -2.57 -7.85
N GLN A 62 -8.73 -3.78 -7.44
CA GLN A 62 -7.33 -4.13 -7.22
C GLN A 62 -6.66 -4.50 -8.55
N GLN A 63 -5.61 -3.76 -8.93
CA GLN A 63 -4.83 -4.00 -10.14
C GLN A 63 -3.41 -4.44 -9.79
N PHE A 64 -2.84 -5.31 -10.61
CA PHE A 64 -1.46 -5.78 -10.49
C PHE A 64 -0.70 -5.52 -11.79
N THR A 65 0.58 -5.20 -11.66
CA THR A 65 1.48 -5.09 -12.81
C THR A 65 1.66 -6.45 -13.47
N LYS A 66 1.75 -6.48 -14.80
CA LYS A 66 2.07 -7.72 -15.53
C LYS A 66 3.46 -8.24 -15.09
N PRO A 67 3.64 -9.55 -14.91
CA PRO A 67 4.95 -10.14 -14.64
C PRO A 67 5.99 -9.68 -15.67
N TYR A 68 7.22 -9.47 -15.23
CA TYR A 68 8.35 -9.03 -16.06
C TYR A 68 8.18 -7.65 -16.76
N ARG A 69 7.21 -6.83 -16.32
CA ARG A 69 7.01 -5.46 -16.82
C ARG A 69 7.19 -4.41 -15.71
N SER A 70 8.40 -4.36 -15.14
CA SER A 70 8.74 -3.44 -14.04
C SER A 70 8.57 -1.97 -14.40
N GLN A 71 8.68 -1.61 -15.68
CA GLN A 71 8.55 -0.23 -16.16
C GLN A 71 7.20 0.39 -15.78
N THR A 72 6.13 -0.42 -15.71
CA THR A 72 4.78 0.04 -15.35
C THR A 72 4.67 0.54 -13.90
N ASN A 73 5.60 0.13 -13.03
CA ASN A 73 5.68 0.56 -11.63
C ASN A 73 6.69 1.70 -11.41
N GLY A 74 7.30 2.22 -12.49
CA GLY A 74 8.46 3.11 -12.42
C GLY A 74 8.23 4.39 -11.60
N GLN A 75 7.01 4.94 -11.63
CA GLN A 75 6.66 6.12 -10.84
C GLN A 75 6.69 5.84 -9.33
N ALA A 76 6.07 4.75 -8.88
CA ALA A 76 6.09 4.35 -7.47
C ALA A 76 7.51 4.02 -7.01
N GLU A 77 8.27 3.31 -7.84
CA GLU A 77 9.68 3.01 -7.57
C GLU A 77 10.54 4.27 -7.47
N ARG A 78 10.30 5.27 -8.33
CA ARG A 78 11.00 6.55 -8.29
C ARG A 78 10.73 7.33 -7.00
N VAL A 79 9.48 7.36 -6.54
CA VAL A 79 9.10 7.94 -5.24
C VAL A 79 9.87 7.27 -4.11
N ILE A 80 9.81 5.93 -4.04
CA ILE A 80 10.46 5.14 -2.99
C ILE A 80 11.99 5.36 -3.02
N LYS A 81 12.60 5.34 -4.22
CA LYS A 81 14.03 5.59 -4.40
C LYS A 81 14.43 6.98 -3.87
N THR A 82 13.66 8.01 -4.21
CA THR A 82 13.93 9.40 -3.80
C THR A 82 13.83 9.55 -2.27
N ILE A 83 12.76 9.02 -1.66
CA ILE A 83 12.59 9.08 -0.19
C ILE A 83 13.74 8.34 0.50
N LYS A 84 14.11 7.13 0.02
CA LYS A 84 15.25 6.38 0.57
C LYS A 84 16.57 7.15 0.47
N GLN A 85 16.82 7.83 -0.64
CA GLN A 85 18.03 8.64 -0.83
C GLN A 85 18.07 9.83 0.15
N LEU A 86 16.94 10.50 0.37
CA LEU A 86 16.85 11.60 1.34
C LEU A 86 17.03 11.11 2.78
N LEU A 87 16.38 10.00 3.14
CA LEU A 87 16.52 9.40 4.47
C LEU A 87 17.96 8.99 4.79
N ARG A 88 18.71 8.49 3.79
CA ARG A 88 20.12 8.10 3.96
C ARG A 88 21.04 9.27 4.35
N LYS A 89 20.62 10.52 4.15
CA LYS A 89 21.37 11.71 4.56
C LYS A 89 21.24 12.02 6.05
N HIS A 90 20.34 11.34 6.76
CA HIS A 90 20.08 11.57 8.18
C HIS A 90 20.55 10.37 9.01
N ARG A 91 21.14 10.64 10.17
CA ARG A 91 21.32 9.66 11.25
C ARG A 91 20.13 9.81 12.19
N PHE A 92 19.60 8.68 12.68
CA PHE A 92 18.44 8.68 13.56
C PHE A 92 18.84 8.10 14.91
N VAL A 93 18.47 8.79 15.99
CA VAL A 93 18.67 8.31 17.36
C VAL A 93 17.45 7.53 17.82
N THR A 94 16.24 8.00 17.49
CA THR A 94 14.97 7.37 17.92
C THR A 94 14.06 6.98 16.75
N ARG A 95 13.09 6.10 17.03
CA ARG A 95 12.08 5.71 16.03
C ARG A 95 11.14 6.87 15.72
N GLU A 96 10.83 7.67 16.73
CA GLU A 96 9.93 8.83 16.66
C GLU A 96 10.55 9.93 15.80
N GLU A 97 11.85 10.20 15.97
CA GLU A 97 12.60 11.13 15.14
C GLU A 97 12.60 10.70 13.67
N ARG A 98 12.94 9.44 13.38
CA ARG A 98 12.88 8.87 12.02
C ARG A 98 11.49 9.02 11.40
N ARG A 99 10.43 8.81 12.19
CA ARG A 99 9.05 8.99 11.74
C ARG A 99 8.76 10.46 11.38
N ARG A 100 9.18 11.42 12.22
CA ARG A 100 9.02 12.86 11.95
C ARG A 100 9.74 13.28 10.67
N ILE A 101 10.99 12.87 10.50
CA ILE A 101 11.80 13.19 9.31
C ILE A 101 11.19 12.55 8.05
N LEU A 102 10.70 11.32 8.13
CA LEU A 102 9.97 10.69 7.03
C LEU A 102 8.77 11.53 6.59
N TYR A 103 7.94 12.00 7.53
CA TYR A 103 6.80 12.86 7.19
C TYR A 103 7.24 14.21 6.59
N ALA A 104 8.32 14.81 7.09
CA ALA A 104 8.88 16.03 6.52
C ALA A 104 9.36 15.82 5.07
N ILE A 105 10.05 14.72 4.80
CA ILE A 105 10.51 14.35 3.44
C ILE A 105 9.32 14.12 2.50
N VAL A 106 8.29 13.41 2.94
CA VAL A 106 7.08 13.17 2.14
C VAL A 106 6.38 14.48 1.83
N ARG A 107 6.25 15.38 2.82
CA ARG A 107 5.68 16.73 2.62
C ARG A 107 6.50 17.52 1.61
N TYR A 108 7.82 17.55 1.76
CA TYR A 108 8.73 18.22 0.82
C TYR A 108 8.56 17.66 -0.60
N TYR A 109 8.55 16.34 -0.77
CA TYR A 109 8.41 15.69 -2.08
C TYR A 109 7.10 16.06 -2.78
N ASN A 110 5.99 16.10 -2.04
CA ASN A 110 4.65 16.33 -2.59
C ASN A 110 4.33 17.82 -2.79
N HIS A 111 4.78 18.71 -1.91
CA HIS A 111 4.32 20.10 -1.90
C HIS A 111 5.36 21.13 -2.36
N LEU A 112 6.65 20.83 -2.24
CA LEU A 112 7.70 21.85 -2.42
C LEU A 112 8.69 21.49 -3.52
N ARG A 113 9.01 20.20 -3.67
CA ARG A 113 10.01 19.76 -4.63
C ARG A 113 9.50 19.96 -6.06
N PRO A 114 10.20 20.71 -6.92
CA PRO A 114 9.88 20.79 -8.34
C PRO A 114 10.24 19.48 -9.04
N HIS A 115 9.39 19.01 -9.97
CA HIS A 115 9.64 17.80 -10.75
C HIS A 115 9.78 18.13 -12.23
N GLN A 116 10.90 17.73 -12.82
CA GLN A 116 11.18 17.93 -14.25
C GLN A 116 10.12 17.28 -15.14
N SER A 117 9.65 16.08 -14.80
CA SER A 117 8.59 15.38 -15.53
C SER A 117 7.23 16.09 -15.48
N LEU A 118 7.07 17.08 -14.60
CA LEU A 118 5.85 17.88 -14.46
C LEU A 118 6.04 19.31 -14.97
N GLY A 119 7.16 19.63 -15.63
CA GLY A 119 7.46 21.00 -16.07
C GLY A 119 7.84 21.94 -14.91
N GLY A 120 8.44 21.40 -13.84
CA GLY A 120 8.97 22.20 -12.74
C GLY A 120 7.99 22.47 -11.60
N ILE A 121 6.74 22.01 -11.68
CA ILE A 121 5.77 22.13 -10.56
C ILE A 121 5.85 20.95 -9.59
N SER A 122 5.27 21.12 -8.41
CA SER A 122 5.14 20.06 -7.41
C SER A 122 4.04 19.05 -7.78
N PRO A 123 4.09 17.80 -7.27
CA PRO A 123 3.04 16.81 -7.51
C PRO A 123 1.68 17.27 -7.01
N PHE A 124 1.63 17.99 -5.88
CA PHE A 124 0.39 18.51 -5.32
C PHE A 124 -0.23 19.58 -6.21
N GLU A 125 0.58 20.49 -6.78
CA GLU A 125 0.08 21.49 -7.73
C GLU A 125 -0.45 20.84 -9.01
N ARG A 126 0.25 19.83 -9.55
CA ARG A 126 -0.25 19.08 -10.70
C ARG A 126 -1.59 18.41 -10.39
N LEU A 127 -1.71 17.80 -9.21
CA LEU A 127 -2.95 17.15 -8.77
C LEU A 127 -4.09 18.18 -8.65
N LYS A 128 -3.81 19.36 -8.09
CA LYS A 128 -4.81 20.44 -7.98
C LYS A 128 -5.31 20.87 -9.35
N ARG A 129 -4.41 21.06 -10.32
CA ARG A 129 -4.77 21.40 -11.71
C ARG A 129 -5.61 20.30 -12.35
N TYR A 130 -5.17 19.06 -12.25
CA TYR A 130 -5.90 17.90 -12.78
C TYR A 130 -7.32 17.79 -12.23
N ILE A 131 -7.50 17.94 -10.92
CA ILE A 131 -8.83 17.88 -10.30
C ILE A 131 -9.73 19.00 -10.82
N GLU A 132 -9.21 20.22 -11.00
CA GLU A 132 -10.01 21.33 -11.50
C GLU A 132 -10.40 21.12 -12.97
N GLU A 133 -9.44 20.70 -13.81
CA GLU A 133 -9.65 20.31 -15.21
C GLU A 133 -10.79 19.26 -15.32
N THR A 134 -10.68 18.16 -14.57
CA THR A 134 -11.70 17.09 -14.58
C THR A 134 -13.06 17.56 -14.07
N LYS A 135 -13.13 18.49 -13.10
CA LYS A 135 -14.42 19.04 -12.65
C LYS A 135 -15.11 19.89 -13.71
N VAL A 136 -14.34 20.58 -14.56
CA VAL A 136 -14.89 21.35 -15.68
C VAL A 136 -15.44 20.38 -16.73
N GLU A 137 -14.65 19.39 -17.15
CA GLU A 137 -15.07 18.36 -18.11
C GLU A 137 -16.36 17.64 -17.66
N LEU A 138 -16.44 17.22 -16.39
CA LEU A 138 -17.63 16.56 -15.85
C LEU A 138 -18.86 17.48 -15.82
N ARG A 139 -18.68 18.80 -15.63
CA ARG A 139 -19.77 19.78 -15.68
C ARG A 139 -20.28 19.95 -17.11
N GLU A 140 -19.38 19.99 -18.10
CA GLU A 140 -19.74 20.10 -19.52
C GLU A 140 -20.47 18.85 -20.02
N LEU A 141 -19.96 17.65 -19.69
CA LEU A 141 -20.62 16.40 -20.04
C LEU A 141 -22.04 16.32 -19.48
N ARG A 142 -22.26 16.76 -18.23
CA ARG A 142 -23.59 16.81 -17.63
C ARG A 142 -24.53 17.76 -18.36
N LYS A 143 -24.06 18.95 -18.75
CA LYS A 143 -24.87 19.90 -19.52
C LYS A 143 -25.32 19.30 -20.86
N ASN A 144 -24.40 18.63 -21.56
CA ASN A 144 -24.70 18.02 -22.86
C ASN A 144 -25.69 16.85 -22.75
N VAL A 145 -25.65 16.07 -21.66
CA VAL A 145 -26.62 14.99 -21.38
C VAL A 145 -28.00 15.55 -21.01
N THR A 146 -28.08 16.74 -20.41
CA THR A 146 -29.36 17.34 -20.00
C THR A 146 -30.04 18.09 -21.14
N ASN A 147 -29.26 18.50 -22.15
CA ASN A 147 -29.73 19.22 -23.33
C ASN A 147 -30.06 18.29 -24.52
N ALA A 148 -29.96 16.97 -24.34
CA ALA A 148 -30.31 15.93 -25.31
C ALA A 148 -31.54 15.16 -24.81
#